data_AF-A0A5T0UGX2-F1
#
_entry.id   AF-A0A5T0UGX2-F1
#
_cell.length_a   1.000
_cell.length_b   1.000
_cell.length_c   1.000
_cell.angle_alpha   90.00
_cell.angle_beta   90.00
_cell.angle_gamma   90.00
#
_symmetry.space_group_name_H-M   'P 1'
#
loop_
_entity.id
_entity.type
_entity.pdbx_description
1 polymer ?
#
loop_
_entity_poly.entity_id
_entity_poly.type
_entity_poly.pdbx_seq_one_letter_code
_entity_poly.pdbx_strand_id
1 'polypeptide(L)'
;EYAGFSNVKPWLMPTGQDKINVEAELASGAIFNFYQKLIALRKQERLISEGHFKLRLADDKQVFAFERYLDDSADKLFVLNNFYGTETTVELADLAGKAGKVLLSNYDR
;
A
#
# COMPACT_ATOMS: atom_id res chain seq x y z
N GLU A 1 29.01 -12.03 0.19
CA GLU A 1 28.65 -13.46 0.20
C GLU A 1 27.28 -13.63 0.86
N TYR A 2 26.45 -14.58 0.44
CA TYR A 2 25.10 -14.88 1.00
C TYR A 2 24.21 -13.67 1.34
N ALA A 3 24.24 -12.59 0.54
CA ALA A 3 23.48 -11.36 0.79
C ALA A 3 23.75 -10.68 2.15
N GLY A 4 24.89 -10.96 2.79
CA GLY A 4 25.18 -10.46 4.15
C GLY A 4 24.45 -11.19 5.28
N PHE A 5 23.73 -12.28 4.97
CA PHE A 5 23.03 -13.09 5.97
C PHE A 5 23.98 -13.90 6.87
N SER A 6 25.07 -14.42 6.31
CA SER A 6 26.00 -15.33 7.00
C SER A 6 27.39 -15.25 6.39
N ASN A 7 28.41 -15.57 7.18
CA ASN A 7 29.80 -15.78 6.72
C ASN A 7 30.12 -17.26 6.44
N VAL A 8 29.17 -18.17 6.70
CA VAL A 8 29.26 -19.61 6.40
C VAL A 8 28.06 -20.04 5.55
N LYS A 9 28.17 -21.19 4.88
CA LYS A 9 27.12 -21.73 4.01
C LYS A 9 25.77 -21.82 4.74
N PRO A 10 24.73 -21.06 4.31
CA PRO A 10 23.39 -21.14 4.88
C PRO A 10 22.77 -22.54 4.68
N TRP A 11 21.91 -22.94 5.62
CA TRP A 11 21.16 -24.20 5.53
C TRP A 11 20.20 -24.23 4.33
N LEU A 12 19.71 -23.05 3.92
CA LEU A 12 18.94 -22.83 2.71
C LEU A 12 19.56 -21.67 1.93
N MET A 13 19.87 -21.91 0.66
CA MET A 13 20.51 -20.90 -0.19
C MET A 13 19.52 -19.78 -0.56
N PRO A 14 19.93 -18.51 -0.44
CA PRO A 14 19.10 -17.40 -0.87
C PRO A 14 18.95 -17.38 -2.40
N THR A 15 17.83 -16.86 -2.88
CA THR A 15 17.50 -16.70 -4.29
C THR A 15 17.12 -15.25 -4.60
N GLY A 16 17.64 -14.67 -5.68
CA GLY A 16 17.25 -13.33 -6.15
C GLY A 16 17.86 -12.14 -5.39
N GLN A 17 18.73 -12.39 -4.41
CA GLN A 17 19.41 -11.37 -3.60
C GLN A 17 20.31 -10.41 -4.40
N ASP A 18 20.75 -10.84 -5.59
CA ASP A 18 21.51 -10.05 -6.54
C ASP A 18 20.68 -8.89 -7.11
N LYS A 19 19.35 -9.05 -7.13
CA LYS A 19 18.40 -8.05 -7.63
C LYS A 19 17.59 -7.39 -6.51
N ILE A 20 17.18 -8.14 -5.49
CA ILE A 20 16.30 -7.68 -4.41
C ILE A 20 17.04 -7.82 -3.08
N ASN A 21 17.48 -6.70 -2.53
CA ASN A 21 18.11 -6.65 -1.22
C ASN A 21 17.91 -5.27 -0.55
N VAL A 22 18.19 -5.19 0.75
CA VAL A 22 17.97 -3.98 1.56
C VAL A 22 18.87 -2.83 1.12
N GLU A 23 20.12 -3.10 0.75
CA GLU A 23 21.06 -2.05 0.30
C GLU A 23 20.54 -1.35 -0.97
N ALA A 24 20.10 -2.12 -1.96
CA ALA A 24 19.49 -1.59 -3.18
C ALA A 24 18.19 -0.81 -2.90
N GLU A 25 17.33 -1.35 -2.02
CA GLU A 25 16.07 -0.69 -1.67
C GLU A 25 16.28 0.63 -0.90
N LEU A 26 17.30 0.70 -0.04
CA LEU A 26 17.66 1.93 0.66
C LEU A 26 18.28 2.98 -0.26
N ALA A 27 19.04 2.55 -1.28
CA ALA A 27 19.68 3.46 -2.22
C ALA A 27 18.71 4.04 -3.25
N SER A 28 17.79 3.22 -3.78
CA SER A 28 16.94 3.61 -4.92
C SER A 28 15.58 2.90 -5.00
N GLY A 29 15.28 2.02 -4.06
CA GLY A 29 14.02 1.27 -4.09
C GLY A 29 12.82 2.06 -3.60
N ALA A 30 11.65 1.60 -4.04
CA ALA A 30 10.38 2.19 -3.68
C ALA A 30 9.66 1.39 -2.60
N ILE A 31 9.84 0.07 -2.53
CA ILE A 31 9.01 -0.83 -1.71
C ILE A 31 9.34 -0.63 -0.22
N PHE A 32 10.61 -0.64 0.16
CA PHE A 32 11.03 -0.46 1.55
C PHE A 32 10.48 0.85 2.14
N ASN A 33 10.68 1.95 1.42
CA ASN A 33 10.20 3.28 1.83
C ASN A 33 8.67 3.38 1.82
N PHE A 34 7.99 2.72 0.89
CA PHE A 34 6.53 2.66 0.85
C PHE A 34 5.96 1.97 2.10
N TYR A 35 6.56 0.84 2.52
CA TYR A 35 6.16 0.16 3.75
C TYR A 35 6.44 0.98 5.01
N GLN A 36 7.57 1.71 5.07
CA GLN A 36 7.81 2.64 6.18
C GLN A 36 6.71 3.71 6.29
N LYS A 37 6.29 4.28 5.15
CA LYS A 37 5.17 5.25 5.09
C LYS A 37 3.84 4.62 5.52
N LEU A 38 3.52 3.41 5.06
CA LEU A 38 2.32 2.68 5.48
C LEU A 38 2.28 2.44 7.00
N ILE A 39 3.39 2.00 7.58
CA ILE A 39 3.50 1.75 9.03
C ILE A 39 3.34 3.06 9.81
N ALA A 40 3.97 4.15 9.36
CA ALA A 40 3.83 5.46 9.98
C ALA A 40 2.37 5.95 9.92
N LEU A 41 1.72 5.84 8.76
CA LEU A 41 0.31 6.18 8.59
C LEU A 41 -0.58 5.37 9.53
N ARG A 42 -0.39 4.05 9.64
CA ARG A 42 -1.17 3.22 10.57
C ARG A 42 -1.01 3.66 12.03
N LYS A 43 0.15 4.18 12.43
CA LYS A 43 0.41 4.66 13.80
C LYS A 43 -0.21 6.03 14.08
N GLN A 44 -0.39 6.85 13.04
CA GLN A 44 -0.83 8.24 13.17
C GLN A 44 -2.31 8.43 12.84
N GLU A 45 -2.89 7.53 12.04
CA GLU A 45 -4.20 7.74 11.43
C GLU A 45 -5.25 6.75 11.94
N ARG A 46 -6.19 7.25 12.77
CA ARG A 46 -7.23 6.43 13.42
C ARG A 46 -8.12 5.68 12.43
N LEU A 47 -8.44 6.29 11.29
CA LEU A 47 -9.20 5.63 10.22
C LEU A 47 -8.50 4.35 9.73
N ILE A 48 -7.17 4.31 9.74
CA ILE A 48 -6.40 3.12 9.37
C ILE A 48 -6.33 2.14 10.54
N SER A 49 -6.03 2.61 11.76
CA SER A 49 -5.83 1.74 12.93
C SER A 49 -7.11 1.06 13.40
N GLU A 50 -8.17 1.84 13.54
CA GLU A 50 -9.41 1.54 14.27
C GLU A 50 -10.64 1.53 13.36
N GLY A 51 -10.59 2.20 12.20
CA GLY A 51 -11.77 2.39 11.35
C GLY A 51 -12.41 1.06 10.93
N HIS A 52 -13.74 1.02 10.91
CA HIS A 52 -14.53 -0.08 10.38
C HIS A 52 -14.26 -0.25 8.89
N PHE A 53 -14.36 -1.49 8.41
CA PHE A 53 -14.21 -1.81 6.99
C PHE A 53 -15.56 -1.84 6.29
N LYS A 54 -15.65 -1.22 5.11
CA LYS A 54 -16.77 -1.42 4.20
C LYS A 54 -16.29 -1.59 2.77
N LEU A 55 -16.66 -2.72 2.16
CA LEU A 55 -16.34 -3.03 0.78
C LEU A 55 -16.96 -1.99 -0.16
N ARG A 56 -16.20 -1.60 -1.19
CA ARG A 56 -16.64 -0.72 -2.28
C ARG A 56 -16.35 -1.42 -3.60
N LEU A 57 -17.09 -1.06 -4.65
CA LEU A 57 -16.90 -1.61 -5.99
C LEU A 57 -16.86 -3.15 -6.01
N ALA A 58 -17.78 -3.81 -5.29
CA ALA A 58 -17.76 -5.27 -5.11
C ALA A 58 -17.85 -6.06 -6.42
N ASP A 59 -18.50 -5.46 -7.43
CA ASP A 59 -18.66 -6.06 -8.77
C ASP A 59 -17.53 -5.69 -9.74
N ASP A 60 -16.59 -4.83 -9.33
CA ASP A 60 -15.44 -4.47 -10.16
C ASP A 60 -14.45 -5.65 -10.21
N LYS A 61 -14.06 -6.03 -11.42
CA LYS A 61 -13.22 -7.20 -11.67
C LYS A 61 -11.72 -6.91 -11.54
N GLN A 62 -11.33 -5.63 -11.57
CA GLN A 62 -9.94 -5.19 -11.57
C GLN A 62 -9.52 -4.48 -10.29
N VAL A 63 -10.41 -3.66 -9.73
CA VAL A 63 -10.09 -2.79 -8.60
C VAL A 63 -10.68 -3.34 -7.31
N PHE A 64 -9.81 -3.68 -6.36
CA PHE A 64 -10.20 -3.94 -5.00
C PHE A 64 -10.27 -2.63 -4.22
N ALA A 65 -11.48 -2.18 -3.94
CA ALA A 65 -11.76 -0.92 -3.25
C ALA A 65 -12.46 -1.13 -1.91
N PHE A 66 -12.13 -0.29 -0.94
CA PHE A 66 -12.87 -0.25 0.33
C PHE A 66 -12.79 1.14 0.96
N GLU A 67 -13.75 1.42 1.83
CA GLU A 67 -13.73 2.58 2.70
C GLU A 67 -13.44 2.16 4.15
N ARG A 68 -12.71 3.02 4.87
CA ARG A 68 -12.58 2.97 6.33
C ARG A 68 -13.32 4.17 6.92
N TYR A 69 -14.08 3.94 7.98
CA TYR A 69 -14.85 4.97 8.66
C TYR A 69 -14.89 4.70 10.17
N LEU A 70 -15.16 5.74 10.97
CA LEU A 70 -15.41 5.63 12.40
C LEU A 70 -16.82 6.13 12.71
N ASP A 71 -17.47 5.59 13.73
CA ASP A 71 -18.83 6.01 14.11
C ASP A 71 -18.87 7.43 14.69
N ASP A 72 -17.75 7.90 15.24
CA ASP A 72 -17.56 9.22 15.86
C ASP A 72 -16.94 10.28 14.93
N SER A 73 -16.78 9.99 13.63
CA SER A 73 -16.14 10.91 12.67
C SER A 73 -16.88 10.99 11.33
N ALA A 74 -16.90 12.19 10.76
CA ALA A 74 -17.39 12.40 9.39
C ALA A 74 -16.32 12.08 8.32
N ASP A 75 -15.05 12.01 8.71
CA ASP A 75 -13.94 11.71 7.81
C ASP A 75 -13.96 10.24 7.38
N LYS A 76 -13.52 10.01 6.15
CA LYS A 76 -13.43 8.67 5.56
C LYS A 76 -12.12 8.50 4.82
N LEU A 77 -11.60 7.28 4.85
CA LEU A 77 -10.45 6.89 4.04
C LEU A 77 -10.92 5.93 2.93
N PHE A 78 -10.58 6.25 1.70
CA PHE A 78 -10.81 5.37 0.55
C PHE A 78 -9.50 4.72 0.13
N VAL A 79 -9.54 3.42 -0.09
CA VAL A 79 -8.39 2.62 -0.55
C VAL A 79 -8.77 1.97 -1.87
N LEU A 80 -7.92 2.15 -2.89
CA LEU A 80 -8.12 1.65 -4.25
C LEU A 80 -6.86 0.87 -4.66
N ASN A 81 -7.03 -0.40 -5.05
CA ASN A 81 -5.92 -1.22 -5.51
C ASN A 81 -6.27 -1.84 -6.86
N ASN A 82 -5.53 -1.49 -7.91
CA ASN A 82 -5.57 -2.23 -9.16
C ASN A 82 -4.57 -3.39 -9.06
N PHE A 83 -5.08 -4.62 -8.99
CA PHE A 83 -4.23 -5.82 -8.87
C PHE A 83 -3.83 -6.44 -10.21
N TYR A 84 -4.12 -5.75 -11.32
CA TYR A 84 -3.81 -6.20 -12.67
C TYR A 84 -2.80 -5.28 -13.35
N GLY A 85 -2.06 -5.82 -14.30
CA GLY A 85 -1.04 -5.07 -15.07
C GLY A 85 -1.63 -4.16 -16.16
N THR A 86 -2.94 -3.96 -16.18
CA THR A 86 -3.66 -3.15 -17.17
C THR A 86 -4.28 -1.93 -16.52
N GLU A 87 -4.23 -0.79 -17.22
CA GLU A 87 -4.90 0.43 -16.78
C GLU A 87 -6.42 0.22 -16.70
N THR A 88 -7.05 0.94 -15.79
CA THR A 88 -8.49 0.90 -15.57
C THR A 88 -9.00 2.25 -15.08
N THR A 89 -10.31 2.47 -15.21
CA THR A 89 -11.00 3.66 -14.71
C THR A 89 -12.10 3.22 -13.77
N VAL A 90 -12.23 3.90 -12.63
CA VAL A 90 -13.31 3.68 -11.68
C VAL A 90 -14.08 4.99 -11.47
N GLU A 91 -15.40 4.88 -11.41
CA GLU A 91 -16.25 6.02 -11.08
C GLU A 91 -16.53 6.06 -9.59
N LEU A 92 -16.25 7.21 -8.96
CA LEU A 92 -16.49 7.48 -7.54
C LEU A 92 -17.54 8.58 -7.39
N ALA A 93 -18.73 8.35 -7.94
CA ALA A 93 -19.79 9.34 -8.02
C ALA A 93 -20.18 9.94 -6.65
N ASP A 94 -20.08 9.16 -5.57
CA ASP A 94 -20.37 9.60 -4.20
C ASP A 94 -19.30 10.51 -3.58
N LEU A 95 -18.16 10.66 -4.26
CA LEU A 95 -17.06 11.57 -3.91
C LEU A 95 -17.02 12.82 -4.79
N ALA A 96 -17.89 12.93 -5.80
CA ALA A 96 -17.95 14.09 -6.68
C ALA A 96 -18.15 15.38 -5.86
N GLY A 97 -17.30 16.38 -6.10
CA GLY A 97 -17.35 17.67 -5.42
C GLY A 97 -16.83 17.67 -3.97
N LYS A 98 -16.35 16.54 -3.44
CA LYS A 98 -15.72 16.50 -2.11
C LYS A 98 -14.23 16.81 -2.20
N ALA A 99 -13.73 17.63 -1.28
CA ALA A 99 -12.30 17.81 -1.10
C ALA A 99 -11.68 16.55 -0.49
N GLY A 100 -10.52 16.15 -1.00
CA GLY A 100 -9.80 14.97 -0.52
C GLY A 100 -8.29 15.16 -0.65
N LYS A 101 -7.55 14.46 0.21
CA LYS A 101 -6.10 14.41 0.17
C LYS A 101 -5.67 12.96 -0.04
N VAL A 102 -4.71 12.74 -0.92
CA VAL A 102 -4.09 11.42 -1.05
C VAL A 102 -2.97 11.29 -0.05
N LEU A 103 -3.09 10.27 0.79
CA LEU A 103 -2.14 9.99 1.87
C LEU A 103 -0.95 9.16 1.36
N LEU A 104 -1.18 8.27 0.40
CA LEU A 104 -0.15 7.40 -0.16
C LEU A 104 -0.53 6.94 -1.57
N SER A 105 0.46 6.85 -2.46
CA SER A 105 0.36 6.35 -3.84
C SER A 105 1.65 5.62 -4.20
N ASN A 106 1.54 4.55 -4.99
CA ASN A 106 2.69 3.84 -5.57
C ASN A 106 3.03 4.30 -7.00
N TYR A 107 2.33 5.32 -7.51
CA TYR A 107 2.65 6.04 -8.74
C TYR A 107 2.96 7.51 -8.44
N ASP A 108 3.89 8.08 -9.20
CA ASP A 108 4.20 9.51 -9.19
C ASP A 108 3.00 10.32 -9.71
N ARG A 109 2.91 11.58 -9.26
CA ARG A 109 1.84 12.52 -9.61
C ARG A 109 2.38 13.69 -10.40
#